data_AF-A0A3D2L189-F1
#
_entry.id   AF-A0A3D2L189-F1
#
_cell.length_a   1.000
_cell.length_b   1.000
_cell.length_c   1.000
_cell.angle_alpha   90.00
_cell.angle_beta   90.00
_cell.angle_gamma   90.00
#
_symmetry.space_group_name_H-M   'P 1'
#
loop_
_entity.id
_entity.type
_entity.pdbx_description
1 polymer ?
#
loop_
_entity_poly.entity_id
_entity_poly.type
_entity_poly.pdbx_seq_one_letter_code
_entity_poly.pdbx_strand_id
1 'polypeptide(L)' 'LGTVTGMVAVFDIMAITSGADAKAMSAGVSRATIPTMAGMVASLSGILFTSGMDRRVNRSVQQVEDAMEIS' A
#
# COMPACT_ATOMS: atom_id res chain seq x y z
N LEU A 1 -6.27 3.08 5.47
CA LEU A 1 -7.61 2.75 6.03
C LEU A 1 -7.55 1.56 7.01
N GLY A 2 -6.95 0.43 6.64
CA GLY A 2 -6.91 -0.77 7.52
C GLY A 2 -6.21 -0.62 8.88
N THR A 3 -5.26 0.31 9.01
CA THR A 3 -4.54 0.57 10.27
C THR A 3 -5.42 1.27 11.30
N VAL A 4 -6.21 2.25 10.86
CA VAL A 4 -7.10 3.02 11.72
C VAL A 4 -8.27 2.17 12.18
N THR A 5 -8.89 1.39 11.29
CA THR A 5 -9.93 0.42 11.67
C THR A 5 -9.40 -0.69 12.57
N GLY A 6 -8.17 -1.16 12.32
CA GLY A 6 -7.47 -2.09 13.19
C GLY A 6 -7.31 -1.56 14.61
N MET A 7 -6.82 -0.32 14.75
CA MET A 7 -6.63 0.32 16.06
C MET A 7 -7.95 0.63 16.80
N VAL A 8 -9.00 1.06 16.08
CA VAL A 8 -10.33 1.26 16.67
C VAL A 8 -10.87 -0.04 17.29
N ALA A 9 -10.69 -1.18 16.63
CA ALA A 9 -11.09 -2.47 17.18
C ALA A 9 -10.31 -2.86 18.46
N VAL A 10 -9.04 -2.45 18.59
CA VAL A 10 -8.26 -2.69 19.82
C VAL A 10 -8.77 -1.83 20.98
N PHE A 11 -9.13 -0.58 20.70
CA PHE A 11 -9.69 0.33 21.70
C PHE A 11 -11.04 -0.16 22.21
N ASP A 12 -11.89 -0.70 21.34
CA ASP A 12 -13.19 -1.25 21.72
C ASP A 12 -13.02 -2.46 22.66
N ILE A 13 -12.06 -3.35 22.37
CA ILE A 13 -11.79 -4.50 23.23
C ILE A 13 -11.13 -4.07 24.56
N MET A 14 -10.26 -3.06 24.56
CA MET A 14 -9.68 -2.53 25.81
C MET A 14 -10.73 -1.89 26.73
N ALA A 15 -11.72 -1.19 26.15
CA ALA A 15 -12.82 -0.56 26.90
C ALA A 15 -13.76 -1.61 27.53
N ILE A 16 -13.97 -2.74 26.84
CA ILE A 16 -14.80 -3.84 27.33
C ILE A 16 -14.08 -4.66 28.41
N THR A 17 -12.78 -4.94 28.25
CA THR A 17 -12.02 -5.80 29.16
C THR A 17 -11.27 -5.05 30.27
N SER A 18 -11.51 -3.76 30.49
CA SER A 18 -10.82 -2.94 31.51
C SER A 18 -9.29 -3.05 31.47
N GLY A 19 -8.71 -3.25 30.28
CA GLY A 19 -7.26 -3.33 30.07
C GLY A 19 -6.56 -4.63 30.52
N ALA A 20 -7.29 -5.69 30.90
CA ALA A 20 -6.66 -6.91 31.43
C ALA A 20 -6.20 -7.94 30.37
N ASP A 21 -6.70 -7.85 29.13
CA ASP A 21 -6.42 -8.85 28.09
C ASP A 21 -5.22 -8.46 27.21
N ALA A 22 -4.01 -8.78 27.69
CA ALA A 22 -2.76 -8.65 26.92
C ALA A 22 -2.81 -9.37 25.56
N LYS A 23 -3.60 -10.45 25.46
CA LYS A 23 -3.83 -11.21 24.22
C LYS A 23 -4.67 -10.42 23.21
N ALA A 24 -5.66 -9.64 23.67
CA ALA A 24 -6.47 -8.82 22.78
C ALA A 24 -5.70 -7.58 22.28
N MET A 25 -4.87 -6.97 23.15
CA MET A 25 -3.94 -5.91 22.73
C MET A 25 -2.92 -6.42 21.70
N SER A 26 -2.29 -7.57 21.93
CA SER A 26 -1.29 -8.10 20.99
C SER A 26 -1.90 -8.51 19.63
N ALA A 27 -3.10 -9.11 19.65
CA ALA A 27 -3.85 -9.39 18.43
C ALA A 27 -4.20 -8.10 17.67
N GLY A 28 -4.56 -7.04 18.39
CA GLY A 28 -4.85 -5.73 17.85
C GLY A 28 -3.67 -5.06 17.14
N VAL A 29 -2.50 -5.05 17.79
CA VAL A 29 -1.25 -4.51 17.22
C VAL A 29 -0.81 -5.31 16.00
N SER A 30 -0.94 -6.64 16.03
CA SER A 30 -0.67 -7.51 14.88
C SER A 30 -1.60 -7.21 13.70
N ARG A 31 -2.89 -6.98 13.98
CA ARG A 31 -3.86 -6.56 12.96
C ARG A 31 -3.54 -5.20 12.33
N ALA A 32 -2.88 -4.30 13.06
CA ALA A 32 -2.44 -3.01 12.55
C ALA A 32 -1.16 -3.09 11.69
N THR A 33 -0.29 -4.08 11.93
CA THR A 33 0.99 -4.25 11.21
C THR A 33 0.82 -4.85 9.82
N ILE A 34 -0.21 -5.67 9.61
CA ILE A 34 -0.51 -6.24 8.28
C ILE A 34 -0.83 -5.14 7.25
N PRO A 35 -1.76 -4.21 7.48
CA PRO A 35 -2.07 -3.15 6.52
C PRO A 35 -0.96 -2.11 6.33
N THR A 36 -0.06 -1.87 7.30
CA THR A 36 1.11 -0.99 7.08
C THR A 36 2.11 -1.62 6.10
N MET A 37 2.43 -2.90 6.29
CA MET A 37 3.33 -3.62 5.39
C MET A 37 2.70 -3.82 4.01
N ALA A 38 1.41 -4.17 3.96
CA ALA A 38 0.68 -4.32 2.70
C ALA A 38 0.62 -3.00 1.90
N GLY A 39 0.42 -1.86 2.57
CA GLY A 39 0.41 -0.54 1.94
C GLY A 39 1.76 -0.15 1.34
N MET A 40 2.86 -0.48 2.02
CA MET A 40 4.21 -0.26 1.48
C MET A 40 4.50 -1.13 0.25
N VAL A 41 4.13 -2.42 0.27
CA VAL A 41 4.33 -3.31 -0.88
C VAL A 41 3.52 -2.85 -2.10
N ALA A 42 2.26 -2.45 -1.91
CA ALA A 42 1.42 -1.92 -2.98
C ALA A 42 2.01 -0.63 -3.58
N SER A 43 2.54 0.26 -2.72
CA SER A 43 3.15 1.53 -3.16
C SER A 43 4.45 1.31 -3.93
N LEU A 44 5.33 0.45 -3.42
CA LEU A 44 6.59 0.09 -4.09
C LEU A 44 6.32 -0.64 -5.42
N SER A 45 5.34 -1.54 -5.45
CA SER A 45 4.93 -2.24 -6.68
C SER A 45 4.36 -1.27 -7.72
N GLY A 46 3.59 -0.26 -7.30
CA GLY A 46 3.09 0.79 -8.18
C GLY A 46 4.20 1.63 -8.82
N ILE A 47 5.23 2.00 -8.05
CA ILE A 47 6.37 2.78 -8.58
C ILE A 47 7.16 1.98 -9.63
N LEU A 48 7.39 0.69 -9.37
CA LEU A 48 8.06 -0.19 -10.33
C LEU A 48 7.24 -0.38 -11.61
N PHE A 49 5.91 -0.45 -11.49
CA PHE A 49 5.01 -0.51 -12.63
C PHE A 49 5.06 0.77 -13.48
N THR A 50 4.98 1.95 -12.85
CA THR A 50 5.05 3.23 -13.57
C THR A 50 6.40 3.43 -14.25
N SER A 51 7.52 3.12 -13.58
CA SER A 51 8.86 3.21 -14.19
C SER A 51 9.05 2.27 -15.38
N GLY A 52 8.43 1.09 -15.36
CA GLY A 52 8.40 0.17 -16.51
C GLY A 52 7.54 0.70 -17.66
N MET A 53 6.42 1.34 -17.34
CA MET A 53 5.51 1.93 -18.31
C MET A 53 6.12 3.15 -19.00
N ASP A 54 6.80 4.03 -18.27
CA ASP A 54 7.48 5.21 -18.82
C ASP A 54 8.53 4.84 -19.87
N ARG A 55 9.27 3.74 -19.67
CA ARG A 55 10.21 3.21 -20.68
C ARG A 55 9.52 2.73 -21.94
N ARG A 56 8.31 2.19 -21.81
CA ARG A 56 7.52 1.72 -22.96
C ARG A 56 6.88 2.90 -23.69
N VAL A 57 6.40 3.89 -22.95
CA VAL A 57 5.88 5.16 -23.47
C VAL A 57 6.96 5.91 -24.23
N ASN A 58 8.17 6.08 -23.68
CA ASN A 58 9.26 6.76 -24.38
C ASN A 58 9.65 6.06 -25.69
N ARG A 59 9.64 4.72 -25.73
CA ARG A 59 9.84 3.97 -26.98
C ARG A 59 8.72 4.19 -27.98
N SER A 60 7.47 4.25 -27.53
CA SER A 60 6.34 4.55 -28.40
C SER A 60 6.37 6.00 -28.90
N VAL A 61 6.79 6.96 -28.07
CA VAL A 61 6.98 8.37 -28.47
C VAL A 61 8.09 8.47 -29.50
N GLN A 62 9.24 7.81 -29.27
CA GLN A 62 10.33 7.77 -30.26
C GLN A 62 9.92 7.12 -31.58
N GLN A 63 9.13 6.04 -31.55
CA GLN A 63 8.60 5.45 -32.77
C GLN A 63 7.65 6.38 -33.54
N VAL A 64 6.90 7.22 -32.82
CA VAL A 64 6.00 8.21 -33.43
C VAL A 64 6.79 9.41 -33.96
N GLU A 65 7.82 9.88 -33.24
CA GLU A 65 8.75 10.92 -33.74
C GLU A 65 9.50 10.44 -34.99
N ASP A 66 10.09 9.25 -34.96
CA ASP A 66 10.76 8.66 -36.13
C ASP A 66 9.80 8.50 -37.31
N ALA A 67 8.52 8.20 -37.08
CA ALA A 67 7.52 8.11 -38.15
C ALA A 67 7.11 9.49 -38.72
N MET A 68 7.30 10.58 -37.96
CA MET A 68 6.98 11.94 -38.39
C MET A 68 8.18 12.69 -39.01
N GLU A 69 9.42 12.34 -38.67
CA GLU A 69 10.63 12.92 -39.29
C GLU A 69 10.90 12.40 -40.72
N ILE A 70 10.16 11.38 -41.20
CA ILE A 70 10.33 10.81 -42.55
C ILE A 70 9.33 11.42 -43.56
N SER A 71 8.75 12.60 -43.31
CA SER A 71 7.92 13.33 -44.28
C SER A 71 8.48 14.69 -44.70
#